data_AF-A0A914MKW2-F1
#
_entry.id   AF-A0A914MKW2-F1
#
_cell.length_a   1.000
_cell.length_b   1.000
_cell.length_c   1.000
_cell.angle_alpha   90.00
_cell.angle_beta   90.00
_cell.angle_gamma   90.00
#
_symmetry.space_group_name_H-M   'P 1'
#
loop_
_entity.id
_entity.type
_entity.pdbx_description
1 polymer ?
#
loop_
_entity_poly.entity_id
_entity_poly.type
_entity_poly.pdbx_seq_one_letter_code
_entity_poly.pdbx_strand_id
1 'polypeptide(L)'
;MLDNFVEAEKILKQINGHQTTSTLIYCLCLARAQIANGNGKEAWGVYQKEKHIPNSQMILRLIANDCYRLEDYLIAAKAFDEMEKRENRINNQQNYNYSKPKCAACIGVVKMFTADKCSLDELREAMRILERDKSSEAREAIKTINKWAMEVNVYF
;
A
#
# COMPACT_ATOMS: atom_id res chain seq x y z
N MET A 1 -11.60 17.09 -18.26
CA MET A 1 -10.57 16.57 -19.19
C MET A 1 -9.50 15.99 -18.27
N LEU A 2 -9.57 14.73 -17.82
CA LEU A 2 -9.33 13.48 -18.57
C LEU A 2 -9.69 12.24 -17.69
N ASP A 3 -10.81 12.23 -16.96
CA ASP A 3 -10.98 11.25 -15.86
C ASP A 3 -12.04 10.17 -16.12
N ASN A 4 -11.88 9.39 -17.20
CA ASN A 4 -12.62 8.13 -17.34
C ASN A 4 -11.71 6.93 -17.05
N PHE A 5 -11.32 6.79 -15.78
CA PHE A 5 -10.49 5.68 -15.32
C PHE A 5 -11.17 4.32 -15.45
N VAL A 6 -12.51 4.29 -15.41
CA VAL A 6 -13.29 3.06 -15.65
C VAL A 6 -13.06 2.53 -17.06
N GLU A 7 -13.20 3.39 -18.08
CA GLU A 7 -12.96 2.98 -19.47
C GLU A 7 -11.47 2.70 -19.72
N ALA A 8 -10.56 3.48 -19.11
CA ALA A 8 -9.12 3.24 -19.22
C ALA A 8 -8.74 1.84 -18.69
N GLU A 9 -9.23 1.47 -17.51
CA GLU A 9 -8.98 0.15 -16.92
C GLU A 9 -9.52 -0.97 -17.83
N LYS A 10 -10.75 -0.81 -18.35
CA LYS A 10 -11.38 -1.76 -19.26
C LYS A 10 -10.56 -1.97 -20.54
N ILE A 11 -10.13 -0.89 -21.19
CA ILE A 11 -9.31 -0.96 -22.42
C ILE A 11 -7.96 -1.61 -22.11
N LEU A 12 -7.30 -1.23 -21.01
CA LEU A 12 -6.02 -1.82 -20.62
C LEU A 12 -6.14 -3.32 -20.34
N LYS A 13 -7.24 -3.78 -19.72
CA LYS A 13 -7.53 -5.20 -19.49
C LYS A 13 -7.78 -6.00 -20.77
N GLN A 14 -8.16 -5.35 -21.88
CA GLN A 14 -8.33 -6.01 -23.18
C GLN A 14 -7.01 -6.22 -23.94
N ILE A 15 -5.93 -5.55 -23.53
CA ILE A 15 -4.61 -5.73 -24.15
C ILE A 15 -4.10 -7.13 -23.81
N ASN A 16 -3.83 -7.91 -24.85
CA ASN A 16 -3.31 -9.27 -24.76
C ASN A 16 -1.85 -9.33 -25.23
N GLY A 17 -1.11 -10.32 -24.73
CA GLY A 17 0.28 -10.59 -25.13
C GLY A 17 1.29 -10.26 -24.04
N HIS A 18 2.00 -11.28 -23.57
CA HIS A 18 2.95 -11.17 -22.45
C HIS A 18 4.04 -10.11 -22.68
N GLN A 19 4.51 -9.96 -23.92
CA GLN A 19 5.54 -8.96 -24.25
C GLN A 19 5.10 -7.53 -23.94
N THR A 20 3.81 -7.23 -24.07
CA THR A 20 3.24 -5.91 -23.80
C THR A 20 2.81 -5.79 -22.34
N THR A 21 2.13 -6.80 -21.81
CA THR A 21 1.56 -6.76 -20.45
C THR A 21 2.60 -6.83 -19.33
N SER A 22 3.81 -7.29 -19.63
CA SER A 22 4.94 -7.29 -18.67
C SER A 22 5.89 -6.11 -18.86
N THR A 23 5.47 -5.06 -19.58
CA THR A 23 6.22 -3.80 -19.62
C THR A 23 5.90 -2.94 -18.39
N LEU A 24 6.91 -2.24 -17.88
CA LEU A 24 6.74 -1.36 -16.73
C LEU A 24 5.65 -0.29 -16.98
N ILE A 25 5.63 0.30 -18.18
CA ILE A 25 4.68 1.35 -18.55
C ILE A 25 3.24 0.80 -18.47
N TYR A 26 2.98 -0.37 -19.07
CA TYR A 26 1.67 -1.01 -18.99
C TYR A 26 1.25 -1.25 -17.54
N CYS A 27 2.15 -1.80 -16.72
CA CYS A 27 1.88 -2.07 -15.31
C CYS A 27 1.53 -0.79 -14.53
N LEU A 28 2.27 0.29 -14.76
CA LEU A 28 2.02 1.59 -14.12
C LEU A 28 0.68 2.18 -14.53
N CYS A 29 0.34 2.11 -15.83
CA CYS A 29 -0.94 2.59 -16.34
C CYS A 29 -2.12 1.80 -15.77
N LEU A 30 -2.03 0.46 -15.77
CA LEU A 30 -3.08 -0.40 -15.24
C LEU A 30 -3.28 -0.20 -13.73
N ALA A 31 -2.19 -0.21 -12.96
CA ALA A 31 -2.24 0.01 -11.52
C ALA A 31 -2.85 1.37 -11.18
N ARG A 32 -2.49 2.45 -11.91
CA ARG A 32 -3.05 3.78 -11.68
C ARG A 32 -4.54 3.85 -12.01
N ALA A 33 -4.98 3.21 -13.08
CA ALA A 33 -6.41 3.16 -13.43
C ALA A 33 -7.21 2.40 -12.35
N GLN A 34 -6.70 1.25 -11.90
CA GLN A 34 -7.30 0.47 -10.83
C GLN A 34 -7.40 1.26 -9.52
N ILE A 35 -6.33 1.95 -9.10
CA ILE A 35 -6.33 2.76 -7.88
C ILE A 35 -7.32 3.91 -7.98
N ALA A 36 -7.38 4.60 -9.13
CA ALA A 36 -8.32 5.68 -9.36
C ALA A 36 -9.79 5.21 -9.31
N ASN A 37 -10.06 3.94 -9.62
CA ASN A 37 -11.38 3.31 -9.49
C ASN A 37 -11.64 2.69 -8.10
N GLY A 38 -10.76 2.89 -7.11
CA GLY A 38 -10.90 2.32 -5.76
C GLY A 38 -10.44 0.86 -5.64
N ASN A 39 -9.78 0.32 -6.66
CA ASN A 39 -9.37 -1.09 -6.75
C ASN A 39 -7.89 -1.28 -6.35
N GLY A 40 -7.47 -0.75 -5.20
CA GLY A 40 -6.07 -0.85 -4.74
C GLY A 40 -5.56 -2.28 -4.56
N LYS A 41 -6.45 -3.23 -4.18
CA LYS A 41 -6.15 -4.67 -4.13
C LYS A 41 -5.77 -5.24 -5.50
N GLU A 42 -6.43 -4.80 -6.57
CA GLU A 42 -6.08 -5.26 -7.92
C GLU A 42 -4.74 -4.68 -8.37
N ALA A 43 -4.49 -3.39 -8.08
CA ALA A 43 -3.20 -2.76 -8.36
C ALA A 43 -2.04 -3.44 -7.63
N TRP A 44 -2.27 -3.87 -6.38
CA TRP A 44 -1.33 -4.74 -5.65
C TRP A 44 -1.06 -6.05 -6.39
N GLY A 45 -2.10 -6.67 -6.95
CA GLY A 45 -1.98 -7.87 -7.79
C GLY A 45 -1.08 -7.66 -9.02
N VAL A 46 -1.14 -6.47 -9.66
CA VAL A 46 -0.24 -6.11 -10.78
C VAL A 46 1.22 -6.18 -10.33
N TYR A 47 1.56 -5.58 -9.19
CA TYR A 47 2.91 -5.66 -8.65
C TYR A 47 3.31 -7.11 -8.33
N GLN A 48 2.43 -7.89 -7.69
CA GLN A 48 2.75 -9.26 -7.29
C GLN A 48 3.10 -10.15 -8.50
N LYS A 49 2.36 -9.98 -9.60
CA LYS A 49 2.59 -10.70 -10.86
C LYS A 49 3.90 -10.28 -11.53
N GLU A 50 4.18 -8.98 -11.56
CA GLU A 50 5.26 -8.40 -12.35
C GLU A 50 6.46 -7.93 -11.48
N LYS A 51 6.59 -8.45 -10.25
CA LYS A 51 7.62 -8.03 -9.29
C LYS A 51 9.07 -8.20 -9.80
N HIS A 52 9.27 -9.03 -10.80
CA HIS A 52 10.58 -9.36 -11.38
C HIS A 52 10.98 -8.47 -12.56
N ILE A 53 10.08 -7.63 -13.10
CA ILE A 53 10.45 -6.76 -14.22
C ILE A 53 11.47 -5.69 -13.77
N PRO A 54 12.35 -5.23 -14.68
CA PRO A 54 13.25 -4.11 -14.38
C PRO A 54 12.48 -2.90 -13.86
N ASN A 55 12.99 -2.29 -12.80
CA ASN A 55 12.38 -1.13 -12.15
C ASN A 55 10.98 -1.34 -11.54
N SER A 56 10.59 -2.58 -11.23
CA SER A 56 9.29 -2.91 -10.60
C SER A 56 9.02 -2.17 -9.28
N GLN A 57 10.05 -1.63 -8.60
CA GLN A 57 9.88 -0.77 -7.43
C GLN A 57 9.09 0.51 -7.73
N MET A 58 9.06 0.96 -9.00
CA MET A 58 8.24 2.10 -9.41
C MET A 58 6.74 1.81 -9.28
N ILE A 59 6.33 0.54 -9.46
CA ILE A 59 4.94 0.12 -9.26
C ILE A 59 4.58 0.24 -7.77
N LEU A 60 5.45 -0.23 -6.87
CA LEU A 60 5.24 -0.07 -5.42
C LEU A 60 5.16 1.41 -5.01
N ARG A 61 6.05 2.26 -5.54
CA ARG A 61 6.01 3.72 -5.26
C ARG A 61 4.70 4.34 -5.73
N LEU A 62 4.20 3.93 -6.89
CA LEU A 62 2.91 4.38 -7.42
C LEU A 62 1.78 3.95 -6.49
N ILE A 63 1.70 2.66 -6.17
CA ILE A 63 0.67 2.10 -5.28
C ILE A 63 0.70 2.81 -3.92
N ALA A 64 1.87 2.92 -3.30
CA ALA A 64 2.01 3.52 -1.98
C ALA A 64 1.49 4.96 -1.94
N ASN A 65 1.89 5.80 -2.90
CA ASN A 65 1.52 7.22 -2.92
C ASN A 65 0.07 7.44 -3.34
N ASP A 66 -0.39 6.77 -4.40
CA ASP A 66 -1.74 7.00 -4.92
C ASP A 66 -2.80 6.41 -3.98
N CYS A 67 -2.57 5.22 -3.41
CA CYS A 67 -3.47 4.63 -2.41
C CYS A 67 -3.52 5.49 -1.15
N TYR A 68 -2.38 6.03 -0.69
CA TYR A 68 -2.37 6.95 0.46
C TYR A 68 -3.20 8.21 0.19
N ARG A 69 -3.07 8.79 -1.01
CA ARG A 69 -3.84 9.98 -1.41
C ARG A 69 -5.35 9.71 -1.51
N LEU A 70 -5.75 8.51 -1.93
CA LEU A 70 -7.14 8.11 -2.08
C LEU A 70 -7.72 7.38 -0.85
N GLU A 71 -7.05 7.49 0.30
CA GLU A 71 -7.47 6.89 1.56
C GLU A 71 -7.54 5.34 1.57
N ASP A 72 -6.94 4.64 0.60
CA ASP A 72 -6.70 3.18 0.68
C ASP A 72 -5.42 2.91 1.49
N TYR A 73 -5.50 3.25 2.77
CA TYR A 73 -4.32 3.32 3.63
C TYR A 73 -3.69 1.96 3.91
N LEU A 74 -4.47 0.88 3.96
CA LEU A 74 -3.91 -0.45 4.22
C LEU A 74 -3.06 -0.94 3.03
N ILE A 75 -3.51 -0.72 1.80
CA ILE A 75 -2.72 -1.03 0.61
C ILE A 75 -1.47 -0.14 0.55
N ALA A 76 -1.60 1.15 0.89
CA ALA A 76 -0.45 2.04 0.99
C ALA A 76 0.60 1.54 2.00
N ALA A 77 0.16 1.15 3.21
CA ALA A 77 1.04 0.62 4.26
C ALA A 77 1.77 -0.64 3.80
N LYS A 78 1.08 -1.58 3.14
CA LYS A 78 1.67 -2.80 2.56
C LYS A 78 2.73 -2.49 1.50
N ALA A 79 2.50 -1.48 0.67
CA ALA A 79 3.46 -1.07 -0.35
C ALA A 79 4.71 -0.42 0.24
N PHE A 80 4.58 0.44 1.26
CA PHE A 80 5.73 0.98 1.99
C PHE A 80 6.53 -0.13 2.69
N ASP A 81 5.84 -1.08 3.35
CA ASP A 81 6.47 -2.23 4.01
C ASP A 81 7.26 -3.12 3.04
N GLU A 82 6.72 -3.40 1.85
CA GLU A 82 7.43 -4.21 0.85
C GLU A 82 8.61 -3.47 0.22
N MET A 83 8.52 -2.15 0.02
CA MET A 83 9.67 -1.34 -0.43
C MET A 83 10.82 -1.40 0.57
N GLU A 84 10.53 -1.25 1.86
CA GLU A 84 11.53 -1.34 2.91
C GLU A 84 12.17 -2.73 2.99
N LYS A 85 11.35 -3.80 2.99
CA LYS A 85 11.85 -5.18 2.96
C LYS A 85 12.75 -5.43 1.75
N ARG A 86 12.39 -4.89 0.59
CA ARG A 86 13.19 -5.04 -0.63
C ARG A 86 14.53 -4.31 -0.50
N GLU A 87 14.54 -3.06 -0.02
CA GLU A 87 15.78 -2.32 0.21
C GLU A 87 16.67 -3.01 1.24
N ASN A 88 16.10 -3.55 2.32
CA ASN A 88 16.87 -4.27 3.33
C ASN A 88 17.51 -5.54 2.77
N ARG A 89 16.78 -6.28 1.92
CA ARG A 89 17.31 -7.45 1.21
C ARG A 89 18.44 -7.08 0.25
N ILE A 90 18.28 -5.99 -0.53
CA ILE A 90 19.28 -5.56 -1.51
C ILE A 90 20.56 -5.06 -0.83
N ASN A 91 20.43 -4.26 0.22
CA ASN A 91 21.57 -3.65 0.90
C ASN A 91 22.16 -4.54 2.01
N ASN A 92 21.52 -5.68 2.31
CA ASN A 92 21.84 -6.55 3.44
C ASN A 92 22.00 -5.79 4.77
N GLN A 93 21.18 -4.76 4.95
CA GLN A 93 21.22 -3.85 6.07
C GLN A 93 19.80 -3.40 6.40
N GLN A 94 19.50 -3.29 7.70
CA GLN A 94 18.22 -2.74 8.13
C GLN A 94 18.17 -1.23 7.84
N ASN A 95 17.22 -0.83 6.99
CA ASN A 95 16.88 0.53 6.67
C ASN A 95 15.44 0.82 7.12
N TYR A 96 15.19 2.05 7.56
CA TYR A 96 13.91 2.54 8.09
C TYR A 96 13.39 3.76 7.31
N ASN A 97 13.87 3.94 6.08
CA ASN A 97 13.50 5.08 5.22
C ASN A 97 11.99 5.16 4.94
N TYR A 98 11.26 4.05 5.05
CA TYR A 98 9.82 4.04 4.86
C TYR A 98 9.03 3.89 6.16
N SER A 99 9.68 3.83 7.33
CA SER A 99 8.99 3.75 8.63
C SER A 99 8.01 4.89 8.83
N LYS A 100 8.42 6.14 8.57
CA LYS A 100 7.53 7.30 8.72
C LYS A 100 6.28 7.23 7.82
N PRO A 101 6.38 7.08 6.48
CA PRO A 101 5.18 6.98 5.65
C PRO A 101 4.35 5.71 5.93
N LYS A 102 4.99 4.60 6.28
CA LYS A 102 4.30 3.36 6.70
C LYS A 102 3.49 3.57 7.98
N CYS A 103 4.05 4.25 8.98
CA CYS A 103 3.34 4.61 10.21
C CYS A 103 2.16 5.55 9.93
N ALA A 104 2.37 6.56 9.08
CA ALA A 104 1.29 7.48 8.69
C ALA A 104 0.13 6.74 8.00
N ALA A 105 0.43 5.79 7.12
CA ALA A 105 -0.59 4.95 6.50
C ALA A 105 -1.33 4.07 7.54
N CYS A 106 -0.62 3.46 8.48
CA CYS A 106 -1.27 2.66 9.53
C CYS A 106 -2.19 3.51 10.44
N ILE A 107 -1.78 4.74 10.77
CA ILE A 107 -2.65 5.70 11.47
C ILE A 107 -3.88 6.07 10.61
N GLY A 108 -3.71 6.18 9.29
CA GLY A 108 -4.82 6.33 8.35
C GLY A 108 -5.83 5.18 8.43
N VAL A 109 -5.38 3.94 8.63
CA VAL A 109 -6.28 2.80 8.85
C VAL A 109 -7.09 2.96 10.15
N VAL A 110 -6.48 3.48 11.22
CA VAL A 110 -7.21 3.82 12.46
C VAL A 110 -8.29 4.88 12.20
N LYS A 111 -7.96 5.94 11.45
CA LYS A 111 -8.93 6.95 11.01
C LYS A 111 -10.09 6.30 10.23
N MET A 112 -9.82 5.39 9.29
CA MET A 112 -10.87 4.67 8.57
C MET A 112 -11.75 3.82 9.50
N PHE A 113 -11.14 3.13 10.46
CA PHE A 113 -11.85 2.30 11.41
C PHE A 113 -12.78 3.14 12.29
N THR A 114 -12.32 4.29 12.79
CA THR A 114 -13.16 5.23 13.56
C THR A 114 -14.33 5.82 12.77
N ALA A 115 -14.29 5.71 11.44
CA ALA A 115 -15.33 6.18 10.53
C ALA A 115 -16.16 5.03 9.94
N ASP A 116 -16.05 3.81 10.49
CA ASP A 116 -16.72 2.59 10.01
C ASP A 116 -16.43 2.27 8.53
N LYS A 117 -15.26 2.68 8.02
CA LYS A 117 -14.83 2.47 6.63
C LYS A 117 -13.89 1.28 6.43
N CYS A 118 -13.46 0.62 7.50
CA CYS A 118 -12.67 -0.60 7.41
C CYS A 118 -13.02 -1.58 8.53
N SER A 119 -12.65 -2.83 8.34
CA SER A 119 -12.89 -3.92 9.29
C SER A 119 -11.85 -3.98 10.41
N LEU A 120 -12.19 -4.67 11.50
CA LEU A 120 -11.24 -4.97 12.58
C LEU A 120 -10.03 -5.78 12.08
N ASP A 121 -10.22 -6.65 11.09
CA ASP A 121 -9.13 -7.44 10.52
C ASP A 121 -8.15 -6.57 9.71
N GLU A 122 -8.64 -5.54 9.02
CA GLU A 122 -7.79 -4.55 8.34
C GLU A 122 -6.99 -3.70 9.33
N LEU A 123 -7.62 -3.33 10.45
CA LEU A 123 -6.94 -2.64 11.54
C LEU A 123 -5.86 -3.53 12.18
N ARG A 124 -6.16 -4.80 12.46
CA ARG A 124 -5.18 -5.79 12.95
C ARG A 124 -4.00 -5.97 12.01
N GLU A 125 -4.26 -5.99 10.71
CA GLU A 125 -3.20 -6.11 9.73
C GLU A 125 -2.29 -4.88 9.71
N ALA A 126 -2.85 -3.67 9.87
CA ALA A 126 -2.05 -2.46 10.05
C ALA A 126 -1.17 -2.53 11.31
N MET A 127 -1.71 -3.04 12.43
CA MET A 127 -0.93 -3.25 13.65
C MET A 127 0.23 -4.24 13.44
N ARG A 128 0.00 -5.37 12.76
CA ARG A 128 1.07 -6.31 12.41
C ARG A 128 2.17 -5.69 11.55
N ILE A 129 1.82 -4.75 10.67
CA ILE A 129 2.82 -4.01 9.88
C ILE A 129 3.69 -3.16 10.81
N LEU A 130 3.10 -2.44 11.76
CA LEU A 130 3.84 -1.63 12.73
C LEU A 130 4.71 -2.48 13.66
N GLU A 131 4.18 -3.59 14.18
CA GLU A 131 4.90 -4.46 15.13
C GLU A 131 6.17 -5.08 14.55
N ARG A 132 6.21 -5.27 13.23
CA ARG A 132 7.41 -5.74 12.52
C ARG A 132 8.48 -4.66 12.36
N ASP A 133 8.10 -3.40 12.47
CA ASP A 133 9.00 -2.26 12.36
C ASP A 133 9.59 -1.90 13.74
N LYS A 134 10.92 -1.89 13.82
CA LYS A 134 11.68 -1.63 15.05
C LYS A 134 12.13 -0.18 15.20
N SER A 135 11.68 0.71 14.31
CA SER A 135 12.03 2.13 14.36
C SER A 135 11.45 2.84 15.59
N SER A 136 11.94 4.04 15.90
CA SER A 136 11.32 4.91 16.92
C SER A 136 9.90 5.32 16.54
N GLU A 137 9.66 5.61 15.27
CA GLU A 137 8.37 6.04 14.72
C GLU A 137 7.31 4.96 14.92
N ALA A 138 7.64 3.70 14.62
CA ALA A 138 6.72 2.58 14.79
C ALA A 138 6.36 2.37 16.26
N ARG A 139 7.33 2.45 17.17
CA ARG A 139 7.09 2.33 18.61
C ARG A 139 6.17 3.42 19.14
N GLU A 140 6.35 4.66 18.71
CA GLU A 140 5.47 5.77 19.12
C GLU A 140 4.06 5.64 18.52
N ALA A 141 3.96 5.20 17.27
CA ALA A 141 2.67 4.92 16.63
C ALA A 141 1.91 3.82 17.37
N ILE A 142 2.55 2.67 17.66
CA ILE A 142 1.94 1.56 18.41
C ILE A 142 1.46 2.04 19.79
N LYS A 143 2.28 2.78 20.52
CA LYS A 143 1.92 3.33 21.83
C LYS A 143 0.68 4.21 21.75
N THR A 144 0.62 5.09 20.75
CA THR A 144 -0.52 5.99 20.53
C THR A 144 -1.79 5.21 20.18
N ILE A 145 -1.68 4.24 19.28
CA ILE A 145 -2.82 3.42 18.83
C ILE A 145 -3.35 2.55 19.98
N ASN A 146 -2.46 1.90 20.75
CA ASN A 146 -2.86 1.11 21.91
C ASN A 146 -3.55 1.97 22.98
N LYS A 147 -3.07 3.19 23.22
CA LYS A 147 -3.73 4.12 24.14
C LYS A 147 -5.17 4.41 23.69
N TRP A 148 -5.35 4.79 22.43
CA TRP A 148 -6.67 5.02 21.86
C TRP A 148 -7.55 3.77 21.97
N ALA A 149 -7.04 2.60 21.60
CA ALA A 149 -7.78 1.34 21.61
C ALA A 149 -8.31 0.98 23.00
N MET A 150 -7.53 1.21 24.06
CA MET A 150 -7.99 1.05 25.43
C MET A 150 -9.12 2.02 25.80
N GLU A 151 -9.03 3.30 25.38
CA GLU A 151 -10.05 4.31 25.66
C GLU A 151 -11.40 3.97 25.02
N VAL A 152 -11.39 3.30 23.86
CA VAL A 152 -12.60 2.91 23.11
C VAL A 152 -12.96 1.42 23.19
N ASN A 153 -12.26 0.64 24.04
CA ASN A 153 -12.45 -0.81 24.19
C ASN A 153 -12.34 -1.62 22.89
N VAL A 154 -11.37 -1.27 22.04
CA VAL A 154 -10.99 -2.03 20.84
C VAL A 154 -9.79 -2.91 21.17
N TYR A 155 -9.85 -4.18 20.77
CA TYR A 155 -8.78 -5.15 21.02
C TYR A 155 -8.25 -5.72 19.71
N PHE A 156 -6.94 -5.61 19.53
CA PHE A 156 -6.20 -6.15 18.39
C PHE A 156 -6.02 -7.66 18.50
#